data_AF-A0A355G178-F1
#
_entry.id   AF-A0A355G178-F1
#
_cell.length_a   1.000
_cell.length_b   1.000
_cell.length_c   1.000
_cell.angle_alpha   90.00
_cell.angle_beta   90.00
_cell.angle_gamma   90.00
#
_symmetry.space_group_name_H-M   'P 1'
#
loop_
_entity.id
_entity.type
_entity.pdbx_description
1 polymer ?
#
loop_
_entity_poly.entity_id
_entity_poly.type
_entity_poly.pdbx_seq_one_letter_code
_entity_poly.pdbx_strand_id
1 'polypeptide(L)'
;MTEALGIENPFDETGEKNETDEMREEKLAEIMSDVFTDDVVESWDSLTDEQRNELLDEYYTRAGEELGITATHVYYEDIHSIYPGTDGYSQGDGTVHVDSSLSFADTLNTVTHEMRHQFQSEAIANPEKFPDISEETIQRWQYECDNYINGDYDLEAYANQLIEIDARGFAESIVDKYSEELSL
;
A
#
# COMPACT_ATOMS: atom_id res chain seq x y z
N MET A 1 29.46 -18.80 3.52
CA MET A 1 29.31 -18.89 2.05
C MET A 1 28.17 -19.84 1.81
N THR A 2 26.97 -19.28 1.75
CA THR A 2 25.74 -19.99 1.46
C THR A 2 25.27 -19.38 0.15
N GLU A 3 25.21 -20.21 -0.89
CA GLU A 3 24.74 -19.81 -2.21
C GLU A 3 23.27 -19.40 -2.09
N ALA A 4 23.02 -18.09 -2.19
CA ALA A 4 21.68 -17.59 -2.48
C ALA A 4 21.25 -18.19 -3.82
N LEU A 5 20.05 -18.77 -3.87
CA LEU A 5 19.46 -19.29 -5.09
C LEU A 5 19.36 -18.12 -6.09
N GLY A 6 20.28 -18.10 -7.06
CA GLY A 6 20.43 -17.07 -8.06
C GLY A 6 19.29 -17.10 -9.07
N ILE A 7 18.13 -16.61 -8.65
CA ILE A 7 17.06 -16.23 -9.55
C ILE A 7 17.35 -14.78 -9.93
N GLU A 8 18.08 -14.59 -11.04
CA GLU A 8 18.30 -13.26 -11.61
C GLU A 8 16.96 -12.69 -12.07
N ASN A 9 16.57 -11.55 -11.50
CA ASN A 9 15.34 -10.85 -11.85
C ASN A 9 15.50 -10.24 -13.27
N PRO A 10 14.76 -10.70 -14.30
CA PRO A 10 15.11 -10.41 -15.71
C PRO A 10 14.92 -8.96 -16.19
N PHE A 11 14.20 -8.10 -15.47
CA PHE A 11 13.98 -6.68 -15.78
C PHE A 11 14.92 -5.77 -14.93
N ASP A 12 16.14 -5.53 -15.41
CA ASP A 12 17.08 -4.56 -14.82
C ASP A 12 16.77 -3.16 -15.36
N GLU A 13 15.84 -2.43 -14.73
CA GLU A 13 15.68 -0.97 -14.88
C GLU A 13 14.77 -0.41 -13.78
N THR A 14 15.18 0.68 -13.12
CA THR A 14 14.34 1.47 -12.22
C THR A 14 13.28 2.18 -13.05
N GLY A 15 12.02 1.78 -12.96
CA GLY A 15 10.93 2.41 -13.70
C GLY A 15 10.82 3.90 -13.38
N GLU A 16 10.86 4.75 -14.41
CA GLU A 16 10.50 6.17 -14.26
C GLU A 16 9.02 6.28 -13.86
N LYS A 17 8.70 7.06 -12.81
CA LYS A 17 7.32 7.39 -12.47
C LYS A 17 6.65 8.07 -13.66
N ASN A 18 5.46 7.60 -14.04
CA ASN A 18 4.70 8.23 -15.12
C ASN A 18 3.80 9.35 -14.56
N GLU A 19 3.45 10.33 -15.41
CA GLU A 19 2.60 11.49 -15.07
C GLU A 19 1.24 11.06 -14.48
N THR A 20 0.74 9.89 -14.88
CA THR A 20 -0.52 9.32 -14.38
C THR A 20 -0.41 8.90 -12.92
N ASP A 21 0.71 8.31 -12.49
CA ASP A 21 0.92 7.93 -11.10
C ASP A 21 1.12 9.17 -10.22
N GLU A 22 1.79 10.22 -10.70
CA GLU A 22 1.87 11.50 -9.96
C GLU A 22 0.48 12.11 -9.73
N MET A 23 -0.38 12.13 -10.76
CA MET A 23 -1.76 12.61 -10.63
C MET A 23 -2.59 11.76 -9.64
N ARG A 24 -2.41 10.44 -9.63
CA ARG A 24 -3.07 9.55 -8.65
C ARG A 24 -2.59 9.84 -7.24
N GLU A 25 -1.29 10.01 -7.05
CA GLU A 25 -0.70 10.33 -5.73
C GLU A 25 -1.25 11.66 -5.19
N GLU A 26 -1.32 12.71 -6.02
CA GLU A 26 -1.94 13.99 -5.64
C GLU A 26 -3.40 13.80 -5.24
N LYS A 27 -4.17 13.05 -6.04
CA LYS A 27 -5.59 12.85 -5.76
C LYS A 27 -5.84 12.05 -4.49
N LEU A 28 -5.01 11.05 -4.21
CA LEU A 28 -5.08 10.26 -2.99
C LEU A 28 -4.64 11.07 -1.77
N ALA A 29 -3.67 11.97 -1.91
CA ALA A 29 -3.30 12.91 -0.85
C ALA A 29 -4.47 13.86 -0.53
N GLU A 30 -5.16 14.41 -1.54
CA GLU A 30 -6.38 15.22 -1.32
C GLU A 30 -7.46 14.43 -0.57
N ILE A 31 -7.71 13.18 -0.95
CA ILE A 31 -8.68 12.31 -0.26
C ILE A 31 -8.23 12.05 1.19
N MET A 32 -6.94 11.83 1.41
CA MET A 32 -6.37 11.67 2.75
C MET A 32 -6.58 12.93 3.60
N SER A 33 -6.32 14.12 3.05
CA SER A 33 -6.55 15.42 3.70
C SER A 33 -8.03 15.67 4.03
N ASP A 34 -8.94 15.27 3.16
CA ASP A 34 -10.38 15.39 3.39
C ASP A 34 -10.87 14.52 4.56
N VAL A 35 -10.34 13.30 4.68
CA VAL A 35 -10.76 12.32 5.70
C VAL A 35 -10.06 12.57 7.03
N PHE A 36 -8.73 12.76 6.99
CA PHE A 36 -7.87 12.93 8.16
C PHE A 36 -7.47 14.39 8.34
N THR A 37 -8.47 15.21 8.65
CA THR A 37 -8.28 16.64 8.95
C THR A 37 -7.41 16.87 10.21
N ASP A 38 -6.91 18.10 10.42
CA ASP A 38 -6.15 18.49 11.62
C ASP A 38 -6.83 18.01 12.92
N ASP A 39 -8.15 18.18 13.05
CA ASP A 39 -8.93 17.76 14.22
C ASP A 39 -8.89 16.24 14.41
N VAL A 40 -8.88 15.46 13.33
CA VAL A 40 -8.76 13.99 13.36
C VAL A 40 -7.36 13.59 13.81
N VAL A 41 -6.32 14.22 13.25
CA VAL A 41 -4.92 13.96 13.62
C VAL A 41 -4.71 14.25 15.11
N GLU A 42 -5.15 15.42 15.59
CA GLU A 42 -5.02 15.82 17.00
C GLU A 42 -5.78 14.91 17.96
N SER A 43 -6.86 14.28 17.50
CA SER A 43 -7.72 13.43 18.33
C SER A 43 -7.51 11.93 18.13
N TRP A 44 -6.61 11.50 17.24
CA TRP A 44 -6.43 10.10 16.84
C TRP A 44 -6.31 9.14 18.02
N ASP A 45 -5.46 9.45 19.00
CA ASP A 45 -5.21 8.62 20.18
C ASP A 45 -6.44 8.49 21.10
N SER A 46 -7.41 9.40 20.98
CA SER A 46 -8.65 9.41 21.75
C SER A 46 -9.82 8.73 21.06
N LEU A 47 -9.71 8.45 19.75
CA LEU A 47 -10.72 7.71 18.99
C LEU A 47 -10.78 6.25 19.44
N THR A 48 -11.97 5.65 19.35
CA THR A 48 -12.11 4.20 19.47
C THR A 48 -11.62 3.50 18.21
N ASP A 49 -11.31 2.20 18.31
CA ASP A 49 -10.94 1.40 17.14
C ASP A 49 -12.06 1.36 16.08
N GLU A 50 -13.32 1.43 16.50
CA GLU A 50 -14.47 1.55 15.58
C GLU A 50 -14.43 2.87 14.80
N GLN A 51 -14.15 3.99 15.47
CA GLN A 51 -14.04 5.29 14.80
C GLN A 51 -12.82 5.37 13.87
N ARG A 52 -11.68 4.77 14.28
CA ARG A 52 -10.51 4.66 13.40
C ARG A 52 -10.81 3.83 12.16
N ASN A 53 -11.48 2.68 12.34
CA ASN A 53 -11.95 1.85 11.22
C ASN A 53 -12.86 2.63 10.27
N GLU A 54 -13.84 3.38 10.77
CA GLU A 54 -14.74 4.18 9.91
C GLU A 54 -13.98 5.21 9.05
N LEU A 55 -12.97 5.87 9.62
CA LEU A 55 -12.13 6.82 8.89
C LEU A 55 -11.23 6.13 7.86
N LEU A 56 -10.60 5.01 8.24
CA LEU A 56 -9.75 4.23 7.34
C LEU A 56 -10.57 3.61 6.18
N ASP A 57 -11.78 3.15 6.46
CA ASP A 57 -12.75 2.69 5.46
C ASP A 57 -13.11 3.80 4.48
N GLU A 58 -13.43 4.98 4.99
CA GLU A 58 -13.77 6.12 4.12
C GLU A 58 -12.60 6.47 3.20
N TYR A 59 -11.39 6.56 3.74
CA TYR A 59 -10.19 6.78 2.93
C TYR A 59 -9.98 5.69 1.88
N TYR A 60 -9.96 4.42 2.31
CA TYR A 60 -9.65 3.29 1.45
C TYR A 60 -10.67 3.12 0.32
N THR A 61 -11.96 3.26 0.62
CA THR A 61 -13.04 3.14 -0.38
C THR A 61 -12.99 4.29 -1.38
N ARG A 62 -12.84 5.55 -0.95
CA ARG A 62 -12.71 6.71 -1.84
C ARG A 62 -11.46 6.64 -2.72
N ALA A 63 -10.33 6.25 -2.13
CA ALA A 63 -9.09 6.05 -2.87
C ALA A 63 -9.20 4.89 -3.86
N GLY A 64 -9.89 3.81 -3.48
CA GLY A 64 -10.14 2.69 -4.37
C GLY A 64 -11.03 3.04 -5.56
N GLU A 65 -12.05 3.88 -5.37
CA GLU A 65 -12.87 4.41 -6.47
C GLU A 65 -12.02 5.23 -7.46
N GLU A 66 -11.12 6.08 -6.96
CA GLU A 66 -10.21 6.87 -7.79
C GLU A 66 -9.22 6.00 -8.58
N LEU A 67 -8.65 5.00 -7.92
CA LEU A 67 -7.75 4.04 -8.56
C LEU A 67 -8.49 3.04 -9.47
N GLY A 68 -9.81 3.00 -9.38
CA GLY A 68 -10.66 2.03 -10.08
C GLY A 68 -10.49 0.61 -9.57
N ILE A 69 -10.07 0.38 -8.33
CA ILE A 69 -9.87 -0.95 -7.73
C ILE A 69 -11.05 -1.33 -6.83
N THR A 70 -11.10 -2.61 -6.45
CA THR A 70 -12.00 -3.11 -5.42
C THR A 70 -11.39 -2.78 -4.05
N ALA A 71 -11.97 -1.80 -3.36
CA ALA A 71 -11.62 -1.44 -1.99
C ALA A 71 -12.91 -1.39 -1.16
N THR A 72 -13.03 -2.27 -0.17
CA THR A 72 -14.29 -2.52 0.52
C THR A 72 -14.23 -2.24 2.02
N HIS A 73 -13.16 -2.66 2.69
CA HIS A 73 -13.06 -2.51 4.15
C HIS A 73 -11.61 -2.58 4.62
N VAL A 74 -11.31 -1.85 5.69
CA VAL A 74 -10.10 -1.91 6.50
C VAL A 74 -10.46 -2.53 7.86
N TYR A 75 -9.72 -3.56 8.25
CA TYR A 75 -9.75 -4.15 9.58
C TYR A 75 -8.59 -3.61 10.41
N TYR A 76 -8.84 -2.57 11.22
CA TYR A 76 -7.96 -2.07 12.27
C TYR A 76 -8.13 -2.93 13.52
N GLU A 77 -7.21 -3.88 13.72
CA GLU A 77 -7.31 -4.93 14.74
C GLU A 77 -5.93 -5.35 15.28
N ASP A 78 -5.88 -6.10 16.38
CA ASP A 78 -4.62 -6.66 16.90
C ASP A 78 -4.21 -7.90 16.09
N ILE A 79 -3.59 -7.66 14.93
CA ILE A 79 -3.04 -8.74 14.09
C ILE A 79 -1.69 -9.22 14.61
N HIS A 80 -0.92 -8.38 15.31
CA HIS A 80 0.39 -8.74 15.84
C HIS A 80 0.32 -9.91 16.83
N SER A 81 -0.79 -10.03 17.57
CA SER A 81 -1.06 -11.18 18.44
C SER A 81 -1.20 -12.52 17.70
N ILE A 82 -1.53 -12.49 16.40
CA ILE A 82 -1.75 -13.65 15.54
C ILE A 82 -0.55 -13.87 14.61
N TYR A 83 -0.02 -12.80 14.04
CA TYR A 83 1.09 -12.76 13.08
C TYR A 83 2.18 -11.79 13.59
N PRO A 84 3.07 -12.25 14.49
CA PRO A 84 4.10 -11.38 15.06
C PRO A 84 5.04 -10.84 13.99
N GLY A 85 5.20 -9.51 13.95
CA GLY A 85 6.04 -8.83 12.97
C GLY A 85 5.32 -8.41 11.68
N THR A 86 3.99 -8.56 11.63
CA THR A 86 3.16 -8.07 10.52
C THR A 86 2.45 -6.78 10.93
N ASP A 87 2.69 -5.71 10.18
CA ASP A 87 2.04 -4.40 10.39
C ASP A 87 0.72 -4.29 9.62
N GLY A 88 0.61 -4.98 8.48
CA GLY A 88 -0.62 -5.10 7.70
C GLY A 88 -0.52 -6.17 6.62
N TYR A 89 -1.66 -6.49 6.00
CA TYR A 89 -1.73 -7.34 4.81
C TYR A 89 -3.06 -7.12 4.05
N SER A 90 -3.02 -7.37 2.75
CA SER A 90 -4.19 -7.48 1.88
C SER A 90 -4.32 -8.90 1.30
N GLN A 91 -5.55 -9.33 0.98
CA GLN A 91 -5.81 -10.67 0.40
C GLN A 91 -6.22 -10.63 -1.08
N GLY A 92 -6.22 -9.45 -1.71
CA GLY A 92 -6.70 -9.30 -3.09
C GLY A 92 -8.23 -9.34 -3.23
N ASP A 93 -8.97 -9.49 -2.13
CA ASP A 93 -10.45 -9.51 -2.09
C ASP A 93 -11.06 -8.13 -1.84
N GLY A 94 -10.23 -7.08 -1.88
CA GLY A 94 -10.61 -5.71 -1.58
C GLY A 94 -10.70 -5.41 -0.08
N THR A 95 -10.11 -6.23 0.79
CA THR A 95 -9.94 -5.92 2.21
C THR A 95 -8.48 -5.71 2.59
N VAL A 96 -8.23 -4.83 3.56
CA VAL A 96 -6.92 -4.59 4.16
C VAL A 96 -7.04 -4.85 5.66
N HIS A 97 -6.05 -5.52 6.23
CA HIS A 97 -5.89 -5.66 7.67
C HIS A 97 -4.67 -4.85 8.11
N VAL A 98 -4.80 -4.10 9.19
CA VAL A 98 -3.74 -3.24 9.73
C VAL A 98 -3.68 -3.36 11.24
N ASP A 99 -2.46 -3.40 11.77
CA ASP A 99 -2.25 -3.59 13.20
C ASP A 99 -2.64 -2.34 14.01
N SER A 100 -3.45 -2.58 15.04
CA SER A 100 -4.02 -1.54 15.88
C SER A 100 -3.02 -0.87 16.84
N SER A 101 -1.79 -1.39 16.94
CA SER A 101 -0.72 -0.81 17.76
C SER A 101 0.16 0.21 17.04
N LEU A 102 -0.03 0.37 15.73
CA LEU A 102 0.73 1.31 14.90
C LEU A 102 0.44 2.78 15.29
N SER A 103 1.42 3.65 15.05
CA SER A 103 1.19 5.10 15.14
C SER A 103 0.26 5.56 14.01
N PHE A 104 -0.35 6.73 14.16
CA PHE A 104 -1.20 7.31 13.11
C PHE A 104 -0.52 7.32 11.72
N ALA A 105 0.72 7.80 11.65
CA ALA A 105 1.47 7.88 10.41
C ALA A 105 1.78 6.49 9.84
N ASP A 106 2.16 5.54 10.70
CA ASP A 106 2.45 4.16 10.26
C ASP A 106 1.17 3.44 9.81
N THR A 107 0.03 3.69 10.45
CA THR A 107 -1.28 3.16 10.02
C THR A 107 -1.63 3.65 8.62
N LEU A 108 -1.54 4.96 8.37
CA LEU A 108 -1.83 5.52 7.04
C LEU A 108 -0.89 4.96 5.98
N ASN A 109 0.41 4.94 6.25
CA ASN A 109 1.40 4.38 5.33
C ASN A 109 1.10 2.91 5.02
N THR A 110 0.81 2.10 6.05
CA THR A 110 0.50 0.68 5.90
C THR A 110 -0.77 0.45 5.07
N VAL A 111 -1.86 1.17 5.36
CA VAL A 111 -3.10 1.04 4.58
C VAL A 111 -2.89 1.43 3.12
N THR A 112 -2.14 2.51 2.85
CA THR A 112 -1.83 2.92 1.47
C THR A 112 -0.90 1.94 0.76
N HIS A 113 0.05 1.34 1.48
CA HIS A 113 0.93 0.29 0.97
C HIS A 113 0.13 -0.95 0.53
N GLU A 114 -0.75 -1.45 1.40
CA GLU A 114 -1.61 -2.60 1.09
C GLU A 114 -2.63 -2.30 -0.02
N MET A 115 -3.11 -1.06 -0.10
CA MET A 115 -3.94 -0.61 -1.22
C MET A 115 -3.18 -0.69 -2.56
N ARG A 116 -1.87 -0.38 -2.57
CA ARG A 116 -1.06 -0.52 -3.79
C ARG A 116 -0.90 -2.00 -4.18
N HIS A 117 -0.75 -2.91 -3.22
CA HIS A 117 -0.78 -4.36 -3.49
C HIS A 117 -2.12 -4.80 -4.11
N GLN A 118 -3.25 -4.28 -3.62
CA GLN A 118 -4.57 -4.54 -4.25
C GLN A 118 -4.61 -4.02 -5.70
N PHE A 119 -4.08 -2.82 -5.96
CA PHE A 119 -3.98 -2.27 -7.32
C PHE A 119 -3.12 -3.14 -8.24
N GLN A 120 -1.93 -3.53 -7.79
CA GLN A 120 -1.02 -4.39 -8.55
C GLN A 120 -1.68 -5.74 -8.86
N SER A 121 -2.34 -6.36 -7.88
CA SER A 121 -3.07 -7.62 -8.04
C SER A 121 -4.17 -7.52 -9.10
N GLU A 122 -4.98 -6.45 -9.07
CA GLU A 122 -6.02 -6.24 -10.09
C GLU A 122 -5.47 -5.91 -11.47
N ALA A 123 -4.37 -5.15 -11.54
CA ALA A 123 -3.68 -4.85 -12.79
C ALA A 123 -3.09 -6.11 -13.44
N ILE A 124 -2.54 -7.02 -12.63
CA ILE A 124 -2.11 -8.35 -13.09
C ILE A 124 -3.30 -9.17 -13.60
N ALA A 125 -4.39 -9.21 -12.83
CA ALA A 125 -5.54 -10.05 -13.16
C ALA A 125 -6.33 -9.55 -14.39
N ASN A 126 -6.42 -8.22 -14.58
CA ASN A 126 -7.17 -7.58 -15.66
C ASN A 126 -6.39 -6.40 -16.27
N PRO A 127 -5.29 -6.63 -17.00
CA PRO A 127 -4.44 -5.57 -17.57
C PRO A 127 -5.20 -4.52 -18.39
N GLU A 128 -6.25 -4.94 -19.11
CA GLU A 128 -7.07 -4.07 -19.94
C GLU A 128 -7.86 -3.00 -19.16
N LYS A 129 -8.06 -3.21 -17.85
CA LYS A 129 -8.69 -2.24 -16.95
C LYS A 129 -7.73 -1.09 -16.59
N PHE A 130 -6.43 -1.32 -16.73
CA PHE A 130 -5.36 -0.38 -16.36
C PHE A 130 -4.44 -0.10 -17.55
N PRO A 131 -4.96 0.52 -18.64
CA PRO A 131 -4.25 0.67 -19.91
C PRO A 131 -2.99 1.56 -19.81
N ASP A 132 -2.86 2.34 -18.73
CA ASP A 132 -1.72 3.22 -18.48
C ASP A 132 -0.53 2.48 -17.83
N ILE A 133 -0.73 1.24 -17.37
CA ILE A 133 0.35 0.40 -16.83
C ILE A 133 0.94 -0.40 -17.98
N SER A 134 2.27 -0.36 -18.11
CA SER A 134 2.95 -1.08 -19.18
C SER A 134 2.84 -2.59 -19.02
N GLU A 135 2.82 -3.33 -20.13
CA GLU A 135 2.83 -4.78 -20.12
C GLU A 135 4.07 -5.33 -19.37
N GLU A 136 5.22 -4.66 -19.51
CA GLU A 136 6.46 -5.02 -18.81
C GLU A 136 6.32 -4.88 -17.29
N THR A 137 5.72 -3.78 -16.81
CA THR A 137 5.44 -3.58 -15.39
C THR A 137 4.52 -4.67 -14.84
N ILE A 138 3.45 -5.01 -15.57
CA ILE A 138 2.53 -6.07 -15.17
C ILE A 138 3.23 -7.44 -15.13
N GLN A 139 4.03 -7.76 -16.15
CA GLN A 139 4.81 -8.99 -16.18
C GLN A 139 5.83 -9.05 -15.04
N ARG A 140 6.41 -7.91 -14.64
CA ARG A 140 7.30 -7.82 -13.48
C ARG A 140 6.58 -8.13 -12.18
N TRP A 141 5.46 -7.45 -11.92
CA TRP A 141 4.69 -7.70 -10.71
C TRP A 141 4.22 -9.15 -10.64
N GLN A 142 3.69 -9.70 -11.74
CA GLN A 142 3.29 -11.11 -11.81
C GLN A 142 4.46 -12.05 -11.47
N TYR A 143 5.65 -11.80 -12.03
CA TYR A 143 6.82 -12.62 -11.76
C TYR A 143 7.22 -12.59 -10.27
N GLU A 144 7.19 -11.42 -9.64
CA GLU A 144 7.54 -11.29 -8.22
C GLU A 144 6.47 -11.86 -7.30
N CYS A 145 5.18 -11.75 -7.65
CA CYS A 145 4.11 -12.47 -6.95
C CYS A 145 4.32 -13.99 -7.01
N ASP A 146 4.68 -14.53 -8.18
CA ASP A 146 4.91 -15.98 -8.36
C ASP A 146 6.16 -16.48 -7.63
N ASN A 147 7.12 -15.59 -7.35
CA ASN A 147 8.41 -15.90 -6.71
C ASN A 147 8.60 -15.16 -5.39
N TYR A 148 7.50 -14.82 -4.72
CA TYR A 148 7.52 -13.92 -3.58
C TYR A 148 8.37 -14.43 -2.42
N ILE A 149 9.28 -13.58 -1.95
CA ILE A 149 10.15 -13.83 -0.81
C ILE A 149 9.48 -13.26 0.44
N ASN A 150 9.10 -14.14 1.36
CA ASN A 150 8.52 -13.72 2.63
C ASN A 150 9.60 -13.18 3.60
N GLY A 151 9.34 -12.02 4.20
CA GLY A 151 10.26 -11.31 5.09
C GLY A 151 10.66 -12.05 6.36
N ASP A 152 9.87 -13.02 6.83
CA ASP A 152 10.22 -13.87 7.97
C ASP A 152 11.44 -14.76 7.67
N TYR A 153 11.68 -15.07 6.39
CA TYR A 153 12.83 -15.87 5.96
C TYR A 153 14.03 -15.01 5.59
N ASP A 154 13.81 -13.89 4.92
CA ASP A 154 14.85 -12.97 4.48
C ASP A 154 14.29 -11.55 4.30
N LEU A 155 14.36 -10.76 5.37
CA LEU A 155 13.83 -9.39 5.40
C LEU A 155 14.50 -8.47 4.37
N GLU A 156 15.81 -8.65 4.13
CA GLU A 156 16.55 -7.83 3.16
C GLU A 156 16.13 -8.19 1.73
N ALA A 157 16.03 -9.48 1.42
CA ALA A 157 15.55 -9.89 0.10
C ALA A 157 14.09 -9.51 -0.14
N TYR A 158 13.24 -9.65 0.88
CA TYR A 158 11.85 -9.19 0.86
C TYR A 158 11.75 -7.69 0.54
N ALA A 159 12.47 -6.85 1.28
CA ALA A 159 12.39 -5.40 1.14
C ALA A 159 12.91 -4.89 -0.22
N ASN A 160 13.75 -5.68 -0.89
CA ASN A 160 14.34 -5.37 -2.19
C ASN A 160 13.54 -5.92 -3.39
N GLN A 161 12.39 -6.57 -3.17
CA GLN A 161 11.48 -6.92 -4.27
C GLN A 161 10.87 -5.65 -4.86
N LEU A 162 10.80 -5.54 -6.19
CA LEU A 162 10.32 -4.33 -6.85
C LEU A 162 8.84 -4.05 -6.55
N ILE A 163 8.03 -5.07 -6.35
CA ILE A 163 6.63 -4.96 -5.96
C ILE A 163 6.48 -4.28 -4.60
N GLU A 164 7.37 -4.60 -3.65
CA GLU A 164 7.44 -3.99 -2.32
C GLU A 164 8.03 -2.58 -2.37
N ILE A 165 9.03 -2.36 -3.24
CA ILE A 165 9.61 -1.03 -3.47
C ILE A 165 8.57 -0.08 -4.08
N ASP A 166 7.80 -0.55 -5.08
CA ASP A 166 6.71 0.22 -5.70
C ASP A 166 5.61 0.53 -4.68
N ALA A 167 5.15 -0.47 -3.93
CA ALA A 167 4.13 -0.28 -2.89
C ALA A 167 4.56 0.71 -1.81
N ARG A 168 5.81 0.60 -1.34
CA ARG A 168 6.39 1.52 -0.35
C ARG A 168 6.55 2.94 -0.90
N GLY A 169 7.13 3.08 -2.09
CA GLY A 169 7.34 4.38 -2.71
C GLY A 169 6.03 5.11 -3.05
N PHE A 170 4.98 4.37 -3.39
CA PHE A 170 3.64 4.91 -3.60
C PHE A 170 3.03 5.43 -2.28
N ALA A 171 3.09 4.64 -1.22
CA ALA A 171 2.59 5.01 0.10
C ALA A 171 3.35 6.21 0.70
N GLU A 172 4.68 6.17 0.68
CA GLU A 172 5.54 7.27 1.14
C GLU A 172 5.22 8.57 0.40
N SER A 173 5.08 8.54 -0.93
CA SER A 173 4.79 9.75 -1.72
C SER A 173 3.46 10.41 -1.33
N ILE A 174 2.41 9.60 -1.10
CA ILE A 174 1.09 10.12 -0.71
C ILE A 174 1.11 10.68 0.71
N VAL A 175 1.72 9.96 1.65
CA VAL A 175 1.82 10.40 3.06
C VAL A 175 2.68 11.65 3.18
N ASP A 176 3.76 11.77 2.40
CA ASP A 176 4.59 12.97 2.35
C ASP A 176 3.79 14.18 1.84
N LYS A 177 3.06 14.03 0.72
CA LYS A 177 2.19 15.08 0.17
C LYS A 177 1.11 15.52 1.18
N TYR A 178 0.47 14.57 1.84
CA TYR A 178 -0.51 14.84 2.90
C TYR A 178 0.12 15.61 4.07
N SER A 179 1.32 15.21 4.51
CA SER A 179 2.03 15.87 5.61
C SER A 179 2.42 17.30 5.27
N GLU A 180 2.81 17.57 4.02
CA GLU A 180 3.08 18.93 3.52
C GLU A 180 1.84 19.84 3.57
N GLU A 181 0.65 19.30 3.28
CA GLU A 181 -0.62 20.04 3.33
C GLU A 181 -1.04 20.39 4.78
N LEU A 182 -0.79 19.48 5.73
CA LEU A 182 -1.08 19.69 7.15
C LEU A 182 -0.13 20.67 7.87
N SER A 183 0.91 21.16 7.19
CA SER A 183 1.98 21.97 7.81
C SER A 183 2.68 21.27 9.01
N LEU A 184 2.78 19.94 8.97
CA LEU A 184 3.53 19.14 9.94
C LEU A 184 5.05 19.25 9.77
#